data_AF-A0A8B8GGX6-F1
#
_entry.id   AF-A0A8B8GGX6-F1
#
_cell.length_a   1.000
_cell.length_b   1.000
_cell.length_c   1.000
_cell.angle_alpha   90.00
_cell.angle_beta   90.00
_cell.angle_gamma   90.00
#
_symmetry.space_group_name_H-M   'P 1'
#
loop_
_entity.id
_entity.type
_entity.pdbx_description
1 polymer ?
#
loop_
_entity_poly.entity_id
_entity_poly.type
_entity_poly.pdbx_seq_one_letter_code
_entity_poly.pdbx_strand_id
1 'polypeptide(L)'
;MTSKKKNKSKHKKKKGNFENADDSLRILLQDEAFVYCKMENYEKAIRQYTAALELSPNDKTALVSRSKCYLLLGQPRLALQDAEVALNEDSTYLKAIYQKAEALYHLGDFEHSLVFYHRGLHVRPELEQFRLGVQKAREAIENAIGKMKEIAIALQQDDGIDKSQTTSAGGKVSGSRRSLLAVTGSSSHHKDAKSSVATKNQSKMLLRELCVDKDYLEHLTIDPNIVSAIQENDNYILSEAKDGINFLNGREEFWKQQKLIV
;
A
#
# COMPACT_ATOMS: atom_id res chain seq x y z
N MET A 1 -42.50 -50.41 -30.90
CA MET A 1 -41.65 -49.26 -31.29
C MET A 1 -40.78 -48.87 -30.10
N THR A 2 -39.45 -48.85 -30.32
CA THR A 2 -38.40 -48.05 -29.65
C THR A 2 -38.27 -48.08 -28.12
N SER A 3 -37.11 -48.21 -27.47
CA SER A 3 -35.73 -48.44 -27.84
C SER A 3 -34.95 -48.67 -26.54
N LYS A 4 -34.11 -49.70 -26.50
CA LYS A 4 -33.07 -49.93 -25.47
C LYS A 4 -32.15 -48.71 -25.40
N LYS A 5 -31.97 -48.09 -24.22
CA LYS A 5 -30.79 -47.27 -23.92
C LYS A 5 -29.96 -47.93 -22.83
N LYS A 6 -28.91 -48.63 -23.29
CA LYS A 6 -27.75 -49.03 -22.50
C LYS A 6 -27.09 -47.77 -21.94
N ASN A 7 -27.19 -47.53 -20.65
CA ASN A 7 -26.34 -46.50 -20.02
C ASN A 7 -25.03 -47.16 -19.61
N LYS A 8 -24.01 -46.92 -20.44
CA LYS A 8 -22.64 -47.37 -20.25
C LYS A 8 -22.03 -46.68 -19.03
N SER A 9 -21.51 -47.52 -18.13
CA SER A 9 -20.39 -47.24 -17.24
C SER A 9 -19.46 -46.14 -17.78
N LYS A 10 -19.34 -45.07 -17.01
CA LYS A 10 -18.10 -44.29 -16.94
C LYS A 10 -17.67 -44.27 -15.49
N HIS A 11 -16.95 -45.32 -15.10
CA HIS A 11 -15.92 -45.21 -14.07
C HIS A 11 -15.00 -44.02 -14.44
N LYS A 12 -15.26 -42.84 -13.87
CA LYS A 12 -14.21 -41.84 -13.71
C LYS A 12 -13.25 -42.46 -12.71
N LYS A 13 -12.19 -43.08 -13.24
CA LYS A 13 -11.01 -43.51 -12.48
C LYS A 13 -10.59 -42.34 -11.60
N LYS A 14 -10.87 -42.42 -10.29
CA LYS A 14 -10.01 -41.81 -9.29
C LYS A 14 -8.65 -42.46 -9.50
N LYS A 15 -7.75 -41.83 -10.26
CA LYS A 15 -6.32 -42.13 -10.18
C LYS A 15 -5.84 -41.55 -8.85
N GLY A 16 -6.18 -42.25 -7.77
CA GLY A 16 -5.31 -42.29 -6.61
C GLY A 16 -4.05 -43.06 -6.98
N ASN A 17 -2.94 -42.63 -6.41
CA ASN A 17 -1.64 -43.29 -6.38
C ASN A 17 -1.03 -43.62 -7.74
N PHE A 18 -0.29 -42.66 -8.28
CA PHE A 18 0.99 -43.00 -8.89
C PHE A 18 2.06 -42.32 -8.04
N GLU A 19 2.73 -43.09 -7.19
CA GLU A 19 4.10 -42.79 -6.77
C GLU A 19 4.96 -42.89 -8.04
N ASN A 20 4.98 -41.83 -8.86
CA ASN A 20 5.84 -41.81 -10.04
C ASN A 20 7.28 -41.60 -9.57
N ALA A 21 8.24 -42.32 -10.16
CA ALA A 21 9.66 -42.09 -9.90
C ALA A 21 10.04 -40.60 -10.06
N ASP A 22 9.39 -39.90 -10.99
CA ASP A 22 9.54 -38.47 -11.24
C ASP A 22 9.06 -37.60 -10.07
N ASP A 23 7.98 -38.00 -9.38
CA ASP A 23 7.48 -37.28 -8.20
C ASP A 23 8.44 -37.46 -7.01
N SER A 24 8.94 -38.67 -6.80
CA SER A 24 9.96 -38.97 -5.78
C SER A 24 11.27 -38.23 -6.08
N LEU A 25 11.69 -38.18 -7.35
CA LEU A 25 12.89 -37.45 -7.78
C LEU A 25 12.71 -35.94 -7.56
N ARG A 26 11.55 -35.38 -7.90
CA ARG A 26 11.23 -33.97 -7.64
C ARG A 26 11.34 -33.63 -6.15
N ILE A 27 10.76 -34.44 -5.28
CA ILE A 27 10.82 -34.23 -3.82
C ILE A 27 12.28 -34.28 -3.34
N LEU A 28 13.06 -35.26 -3.79
CA LEU A 28 14.48 -35.37 -3.45
C LEU A 28 15.28 -34.13 -3.89
N LEU A 29 15.04 -33.63 -5.10
CA LEU A 29 15.69 -32.41 -5.61
C LEU A 29 15.31 -31.18 -4.77
N GLN A 30 14.05 -31.07 -4.31
CA GLN A 30 13.61 -29.99 -3.43
C GLN A 30 14.27 -30.06 -2.05
N ASP A 31 14.42 -31.26 -1.49
CA ASP A 31 15.07 -31.48 -0.21
C ASP A 31 16.58 -31.16 -0.29
N GLU A 32 17.24 -31.59 -1.37
CA GLU A 32 18.65 -31.23 -1.63
C GLU A 32 18.82 -29.72 -1.80
N ALA A 33 17.92 -29.08 -2.55
CA ALA A 33 17.90 -27.63 -2.71
C ALA A 33 17.73 -26.92 -1.37
N PHE A 34 16.86 -27.42 -0.50
CA PHE A 34 16.65 -26.89 0.84
C PHE A 34 17.91 -27.01 1.70
N VAL A 35 18.63 -28.13 1.61
CA VAL A 35 19.93 -28.29 2.30
C VAL A 35 20.94 -27.26 1.80
N TYR A 36 21.05 -27.05 0.49
CA TYR A 36 21.92 -25.99 -0.04
C TYR A 36 21.50 -24.59 0.41
N CYS A 37 20.21 -24.30 0.53
CA CYS A 37 19.71 -23.04 1.10
C CYS A 37 20.18 -22.86 2.55
N LYS A 38 20.20 -23.94 3.34
CA LYS A 38 20.69 -23.92 4.73
C LYS A 38 22.20 -23.73 4.83
N MET A 39 22.93 -24.18 3.81
CA MET A 39 24.36 -23.94 3.64
C MET A 39 24.68 -22.59 2.98
N GLU A 40 23.67 -21.73 2.78
CA GLU A 40 23.79 -20.42 2.10
C GLU A 40 24.32 -20.51 0.66
N ASN A 41 24.30 -21.70 0.05
CA ASN A 41 24.70 -21.91 -1.33
C ASN A 41 23.49 -21.78 -2.26
N TYR A 42 23.04 -20.54 -2.45
CA TYR A 42 21.81 -20.26 -3.19
C TYR A 42 21.91 -20.60 -4.69
N GLU A 43 23.08 -20.49 -5.30
CA GLU A 43 23.28 -20.85 -6.71
C GLU A 43 23.03 -22.34 -6.95
N LYS A 44 23.59 -23.22 -6.11
CA LYS A 44 23.32 -24.66 -6.19
C LYS A 44 21.86 -24.98 -5.88
N ALA A 45 21.28 -24.32 -4.88
CA ALA A 45 19.87 -24.48 -4.56
C ALA A 45 18.96 -24.14 -5.74
N ILE A 46 19.23 -23.03 -6.45
CA ILE A 46 18.48 -22.62 -7.64
C ILE A 46 18.58 -23.67 -8.75
N ARG A 47 19.76 -24.26 -8.98
CA ARG A 47 19.92 -25.34 -9.97
C ARG A 47 19.04 -26.54 -9.62
N GLN A 48 19.06 -26.97 -8.37
CA GLN A 48 18.23 -28.09 -7.93
C GLN A 48 16.73 -27.78 -7.98
N TYR A 49 16.31 -26.58 -7.57
CA TYR A 49 14.92 -26.15 -7.75
C TYR A 49 14.51 -26.06 -9.22
N THR A 50 15.42 -25.65 -10.10
CA THR A 50 15.14 -25.59 -11.54
C THR A 50 14.95 -26.99 -12.12
N ALA A 51 15.82 -27.94 -11.76
CA ALA A 51 15.63 -29.35 -12.13
C ALA A 51 14.32 -29.93 -11.59
N ALA A 52 13.94 -29.59 -10.35
CA ALA A 52 12.64 -29.99 -9.80
C ALA A 52 11.44 -29.38 -10.56
N LEU A 53 11.58 -28.14 -11.05
CA LEU A 53 10.56 -27.46 -11.84
C LEU A 53 10.50 -27.94 -13.30
N GLU A 54 11.57 -28.49 -13.85
CA GLU A 54 11.53 -29.18 -15.15
C GLU A 54 10.62 -30.42 -15.10
N LEU A 55 10.61 -31.13 -13.96
CA LEU A 55 9.71 -32.27 -13.72
C LEU A 55 8.27 -31.81 -13.44
N SER A 56 8.10 -30.72 -12.69
CA SER A 56 6.79 -30.16 -12.35
C SER A 56 6.80 -28.61 -12.41
N PRO A 57 6.49 -28.01 -13.57
CA PRO A 57 6.61 -26.56 -13.77
C PRO A 57 5.73 -25.71 -12.85
N ASN A 58 4.60 -26.25 -12.40
CA ASN A 58 3.63 -25.53 -11.57
C ASN A 58 3.77 -25.82 -10.07
N ASP A 59 4.91 -26.36 -9.64
CA ASP A 59 5.12 -26.62 -8.22
C ASP A 59 5.36 -25.32 -7.43
N LYS A 60 4.31 -24.88 -6.73
CA LYS A 60 4.28 -23.63 -5.95
C LYS A 60 5.35 -23.61 -4.87
N THR A 61 5.69 -24.75 -4.25
CA THR A 61 6.68 -24.78 -3.16
C THR A 61 8.10 -24.54 -3.70
N ALA A 62 8.44 -25.17 -4.83
CA ALA A 62 9.71 -24.97 -5.50
C ALA A 62 9.83 -23.55 -6.08
N LEU A 63 8.78 -23.03 -6.73
CA LEU A 63 8.76 -21.66 -7.25
C LEU A 63 8.99 -20.62 -6.14
N VAL A 64 8.28 -20.74 -5.02
CA VAL A 64 8.47 -19.83 -3.87
C VAL A 64 9.87 -19.94 -3.26
N SER A 65 10.40 -21.16 -3.17
CA SER A 65 11.73 -21.38 -2.58
C SER A 65 12.83 -20.87 -3.50
N ARG A 66 12.70 -21.06 -4.82
CA ARG A 66 13.61 -20.53 -5.82
C ARG A 66 13.54 -18.99 -5.89
N SER A 67 12.34 -18.42 -5.85
CA SER A 67 12.12 -16.97 -5.71
C SER A 67 12.88 -16.40 -4.51
N LYS A 68 12.79 -17.05 -3.34
CA LYS A 68 13.52 -16.63 -2.15
C LYS A 68 15.03 -16.66 -2.37
N CYS A 69 15.55 -17.70 -3.03
CA CYS A 69 16.98 -17.78 -3.37
C CYS A 69 17.42 -16.65 -4.31
N TYR A 70 16.59 -16.31 -5.31
CA TYR A 70 16.86 -15.18 -6.20
C TYR A 70 16.91 -13.86 -5.45
N LEU A 71 16.03 -13.62 -4.48
CA LEU A 71 16.10 -12.42 -3.63
C LEU A 71 17.41 -12.36 -2.83
N LEU A 72 17.83 -13.49 -2.25
CA LEU A 72 19.08 -13.57 -1.48
C LEU A 72 20.33 -13.35 -2.35
N LEU A 73 20.26 -13.65 -3.65
CA LEU A 73 21.31 -13.34 -4.63
C LEU A 73 21.18 -11.94 -5.25
N GLY A 74 20.21 -11.12 -4.81
CA GLY A 74 20.01 -9.77 -5.35
C GLY A 74 19.42 -9.74 -6.76
N GLN A 75 18.67 -10.78 -7.15
CA GLN A 75 18.01 -10.92 -8.46
C GLN A 75 16.48 -10.81 -8.34
N PRO A 76 15.92 -9.64 -7.93
CA PRO A 76 14.50 -9.55 -7.60
C PRO A 76 13.55 -9.66 -8.81
N ARG A 77 14.02 -9.40 -10.03
CA ARG A 77 13.21 -9.58 -11.26
C ARG A 77 12.85 -11.05 -11.49
N LEU A 78 13.81 -11.96 -11.31
CA LEU A 78 13.59 -13.40 -11.46
C LEU A 78 12.72 -13.94 -10.32
N ALA A 79 12.92 -13.43 -9.10
CA ALA A 79 12.06 -13.75 -7.97
C ALA A 79 10.60 -13.36 -8.22
N LEU A 80 10.36 -12.16 -8.77
CA LEU A 80 9.01 -11.70 -9.11
C LEU A 80 8.32 -12.65 -10.10
N GLN A 81 9.03 -13.06 -11.16
CA GLN A 81 8.51 -13.99 -12.15
C GLN A 81 8.08 -15.33 -11.53
N ASP A 82 8.92 -15.92 -10.67
CA ASP A 82 8.60 -17.17 -9.98
C ASP A 82 7.39 -17.02 -9.03
N ALA A 83 7.32 -15.90 -8.30
CA ALA A 83 6.21 -15.62 -7.40
C ALA A 83 4.89 -15.43 -8.16
N GLU A 84 4.93 -14.84 -9.37
CA GLU A 84 3.77 -14.70 -10.24
C GLU A 84 3.27 -16.04 -10.77
N VAL A 85 4.19 -16.88 -11.26
CA VAL A 85 3.82 -18.25 -11.70
C VAL A 85 3.20 -19.04 -10.56
N ALA A 86 3.73 -18.92 -9.33
CA ALA A 86 3.18 -19.60 -8.16
C ALA A 86 1.76 -19.13 -7.80
N LEU A 87 1.41 -17.87 -8.10
CA LEU A 87 0.09 -17.28 -7.85
C LEU A 87 -0.92 -17.53 -8.97
N ASN A 88 -0.49 -17.93 -10.17
CA ASN A 88 -1.38 -18.16 -11.31
C ASN A 88 -2.44 -19.24 -11.01
N GLU A 89 -2.02 -20.35 -10.41
CA GLU A 89 -2.90 -21.47 -10.06
C GLU A 89 -3.63 -21.28 -8.72
N ASP A 90 -3.01 -20.56 -7.77
CA ASP A 90 -3.62 -20.25 -6.48
C ASP A 90 -3.23 -18.86 -6.03
N SER A 91 -4.14 -17.94 -6.32
CA SER A 91 -4.01 -16.53 -5.97
C SER A 91 -4.10 -16.25 -4.46
N THR A 92 -4.41 -17.27 -3.64
CA THR A 92 -4.49 -17.17 -2.17
C THR A 92 -3.27 -17.77 -1.48
N TYR A 93 -2.29 -18.27 -2.24
CA TYR A 93 -1.11 -18.90 -1.66
C TYR A 93 -0.22 -17.89 -0.94
N LEU A 94 -0.38 -17.84 0.40
CA LEU A 94 0.24 -16.84 1.28
C LEU A 94 1.75 -16.68 1.08
N LYS A 95 2.48 -17.79 0.94
CA LYS A 95 3.95 -17.73 0.78
C LYS A 95 4.33 -17.05 -0.54
N ALA A 96 3.58 -17.28 -1.63
CA ALA A 96 3.85 -16.60 -2.90
C ALA A 96 3.41 -15.13 -2.88
N ILE A 97 2.30 -14.79 -2.21
CA ILE A 97 1.91 -13.38 -1.98
C ILE A 97 3.05 -12.64 -1.27
N TYR A 98 3.61 -13.24 -0.22
CA TYR A 98 4.72 -12.67 0.51
C TYR A 98 5.98 -12.53 -0.37
N GLN A 99 6.37 -13.58 -1.11
CA GLN A 99 7.53 -13.50 -2.01
C GLN A 99 7.35 -12.44 -3.10
N LYS A 100 6.15 -12.30 -3.67
CA LYS A 100 5.84 -11.25 -4.65
C LYS A 100 5.98 -9.85 -4.04
N ALA A 101 5.47 -9.65 -2.82
CA ALA A 101 5.59 -8.38 -2.11
C ALA A 101 7.07 -8.01 -1.82
N GLU A 102 7.87 -8.98 -1.36
CA GLU A 102 9.31 -8.78 -1.13
C GLU A 102 10.05 -8.50 -2.45
N ALA A 103 9.75 -9.22 -3.53
CA ALA A 103 10.37 -8.99 -4.83
C ALA A 103 10.09 -7.58 -5.36
N LEU A 104 8.84 -7.10 -5.26
CA LEU A 104 8.46 -5.74 -5.61
C LEU A 104 9.16 -4.71 -4.73
N TYR A 105 9.27 -4.97 -3.43
CA TYR A 105 10.00 -4.11 -2.48
C TYR A 105 11.47 -3.95 -2.90
N HIS A 106 12.14 -5.05 -3.23
CA HIS A 106 13.53 -5.04 -3.70
C HIS A 106 13.71 -4.42 -5.09
N LEU A 107 12.66 -4.37 -5.92
CA LEU A 107 12.66 -3.62 -7.18
C LEU A 107 12.46 -2.11 -6.98
N GLY A 108 12.11 -1.67 -5.77
CA GLY A 108 11.76 -0.28 -5.47
C GLY A 108 10.31 0.09 -5.77
N ASP A 109 9.48 -0.88 -6.16
CA ASP A 109 8.05 -0.68 -6.38
C ASP A 109 7.29 -0.86 -5.06
N PHE A 110 7.46 0.13 -4.18
CA PHE A 110 6.94 0.09 -2.81
C PHE A 110 5.41 0.14 -2.76
N GLU A 111 4.76 0.80 -3.73
CA GLU A 111 3.31 0.92 -3.79
C GLU A 111 2.66 -0.45 -4.06
N HIS A 112 3.12 -1.15 -5.10
CA HIS A 112 2.58 -2.48 -5.39
C HIS A 112 2.98 -3.48 -4.30
N SER A 113 4.19 -3.37 -3.76
CA SER A 113 4.62 -4.18 -2.62
C SER A 113 3.65 -4.03 -1.42
N LEU A 114 3.29 -2.78 -1.08
CA LEU A 114 2.34 -2.47 -0.01
C LEU A 114 0.96 -3.13 -0.24
N VAL A 115 0.44 -3.07 -1.48
CA VAL A 115 -0.83 -3.72 -1.85
C VAL A 115 -0.78 -5.23 -1.60
N PHE A 116 0.31 -5.90 -2.00
CA PHE A 116 0.44 -7.34 -1.79
C PHE A 116 0.64 -7.71 -0.30
N TYR A 117 1.33 -6.88 0.49
CA TYR A 117 1.39 -7.10 1.94
C TYR A 117 0.00 -6.97 2.59
N HIS A 118 -0.81 -5.97 2.19
CA HIS A 118 -2.19 -5.85 2.66
C HIS A 118 -3.07 -7.02 2.22
N ARG A 119 -2.91 -7.52 0.99
CA ARG A 119 -3.60 -8.73 0.54
C ARG A 119 -3.28 -9.93 1.43
N GLY A 120 -2.01 -10.09 1.82
CA GLY A 120 -1.59 -11.12 2.77
C GLY A 120 -2.24 -10.97 4.15
N LEU A 121 -2.31 -9.73 4.66
CA LEU A 121 -3.00 -9.42 5.92
C LEU A 121 -4.50 -9.73 5.87
N HIS A 122 -5.16 -9.47 4.74
CA HIS A 122 -6.58 -9.81 4.60
C HIS A 122 -6.83 -11.32 4.67
N VAL A 123 -5.92 -12.13 4.12
CA VAL A 123 -6.04 -13.59 4.17
C VAL A 123 -5.67 -14.13 5.56
N ARG A 124 -4.59 -13.63 6.18
CA ARG A 124 -4.19 -13.98 7.56
C ARG A 124 -3.68 -12.76 8.34
N PRO A 125 -4.54 -12.10 9.13
CA PRO A 125 -4.17 -10.90 9.90
C PRO A 125 -3.17 -11.13 11.04
N GLU A 126 -3.02 -12.38 11.48
CA GLU A 126 -2.16 -12.78 12.60
C GLU A 126 -0.69 -12.89 12.21
N LEU A 127 -0.38 -13.01 10.91
CA LEU A 127 0.99 -13.23 10.47
C LEU A 127 1.77 -11.90 10.52
N GLU A 128 2.69 -11.82 11.49
CA GLU A 128 3.51 -10.64 11.74
C GLU A 128 4.36 -10.20 10.53
N GLN A 129 4.80 -11.15 9.70
CA GLN A 129 5.60 -10.89 8.50
C GLN A 129 4.92 -9.90 7.55
N PHE A 130 3.61 -9.98 7.36
CA PHE A 130 2.89 -9.03 6.52
C PHE A 130 2.74 -7.66 7.19
N ARG A 131 2.55 -7.60 8.51
CA ARG A 131 2.48 -6.33 9.25
C ARG A 131 3.81 -5.58 9.15
N LEU A 132 4.91 -6.30 9.35
CA LEU A 132 6.25 -5.76 9.18
C LEU A 132 6.51 -5.33 7.74
N GLY A 133 6.06 -6.10 6.75
CA GLY A 133 6.14 -5.73 5.33
C GLY A 133 5.39 -4.43 5.02
N VAL A 134 4.17 -4.27 5.53
CA VAL A 134 3.40 -3.01 5.41
C VAL A 134 4.15 -1.84 6.02
N GLN A 135 4.71 -2.00 7.22
CA GLN A 135 5.48 -0.93 7.86
C GLN A 135 6.70 -0.55 7.02
N LYS A 136 7.50 -1.53 6.59
CA LYS A 136 8.69 -1.32 5.75
C LYS A 136 8.34 -0.60 4.45
N ALA A 137 7.30 -1.05 3.75
CA ALA A 137 6.86 -0.45 2.50
C ALA A 137 6.37 1.00 2.70
N ARG A 138 5.60 1.26 3.76
CA ARG A 138 5.13 2.62 4.09
C ARG A 138 6.28 3.56 4.42
N GLU A 139 7.22 3.12 5.26
CA GLU A 139 8.42 3.90 5.59
C GLU A 139 9.27 4.17 4.34
N ALA A 140 9.41 3.20 3.44
CA ALA A 140 10.12 3.40 2.17
C ALA A 140 9.45 4.46 1.28
N ILE A 141 8.12 4.45 1.19
CA ILE A 141 7.33 5.46 0.44
C ILE A 141 7.49 6.84 1.09
N GLU A 142 7.32 6.94 2.41
CA GLU A 142 7.47 8.20 3.15
C GLU A 142 8.87 8.79 2.99
N ASN A 143 9.91 7.95 3.09
CA ASN A 143 11.29 8.37 2.88
C ASN A 143 11.56 8.81 1.44
N ALA A 144 10.97 8.15 0.44
CA ALA A 144 11.07 8.57 -0.96
C ALA A 144 10.42 9.94 -1.18
N ILE A 145 9.24 10.17 -0.59
CA ILE A 145 8.53 11.46 -0.65
C ILE A 145 9.26 12.55 0.14
N GLY A 146 9.77 12.24 1.33
CA GLY A 146 10.53 13.17 2.17
C GLY A 146 11.76 13.68 1.44
N LYS A 147 12.54 12.79 0.81
CA LYS A 147 13.67 13.16 -0.06
C LYS A 147 13.23 14.04 -1.23
N MET A 148 12.08 13.76 -1.87
CA MET A 148 11.57 14.61 -2.94
C MET A 148 11.23 16.03 -2.45
N LYS A 149 10.68 16.19 -1.25
CA LYS A 149 10.38 17.51 -0.67
C LYS A 149 11.65 18.32 -0.38
N GLU A 150 12.69 17.68 0.17
CA GLU A 150 13.98 18.33 0.41
C GLU A 150 14.64 18.78 -0.90
N ILE A 151 14.62 17.93 -1.94
CA ILE A 151 15.13 18.28 -3.27
C ILE A 151 14.34 19.44 -3.87
N ALA A 152 13.00 19.44 -3.75
CA ALA A 152 12.18 20.52 -4.27
C ALA A 152 12.46 21.87 -3.59
N ILE A 153 12.69 21.88 -2.28
CA ILE A 153 13.08 23.10 -1.54
C ILE A 153 14.47 23.58 -1.99
N ALA A 154 15.43 22.67 -2.18
CA ALA A 154 16.77 23.02 -2.64
C ALA A 154 16.76 23.64 -4.06
N LEU A 155 15.96 23.08 -4.98
CA LEU A 155 15.82 23.61 -6.34
C LEU A 155 15.15 25.00 -6.36
N GLN A 156 14.18 25.26 -5.48
CA GLN A 156 13.54 26.57 -5.35
C GLN A 156 14.48 27.66 -4.81
N GLN A 157 15.56 27.28 -4.11
CA GLN A 157 16.53 28.23 -3.56
C GLN A 157 17.62 28.63 -4.59
N ASP A 158 17.82 27.84 -5.64
CA ASP A 158 18.85 28.09 -6.68
C ASP A 158 18.34 28.94 -7.86
N ASP A 159 17.03 29.12 -8.02
CA ASP A 159 16.43 30.00 -9.06
C ASP A 159 16.59 31.52 -8.77
N GLY A 160 17.38 31.88 -7.76
CA GLY A 160 17.70 33.24 -7.35
C GLY A 160 19.11 33.73 -7.70
N ILE A 161 19.84 33.09 -8.63
CA ILE A 161 21.16 33.56 -9.07
C ILE A 161 21.06 34.28 -10.41
N ASP A 162 21.05 35.61 -10.28
CA ASP A 162 21.22 36.59 -11.33
C ASP A 162 22.46 36.33 -12.20
N LYS A 163 22.29 36.52 -13.50
CA LYS A 163 23.37 36.58 -14.48
C LYS A 163 24.18 37.85 -14.21
N SER A 164 25.25 37.80 -13.44
CA SER A 164 26.39 38.71 -13.66
C SER A 164 27.66 38.33 -12.88
N GLN A 165 28.77 38.35 -13.62
CA GLN A 165 30.15 38.58 -13.18
C GLN A 165 30.99 37.41 -12.63
N THR A 166 31.74 36.83 -13.57
CA THR A 166 33.19 36.60 -13.54
C THR A 166 34.01 37.08 -12.32
N THR A 167 34.88 36.17 -11.87
CA THR A 167 36.26 36.31 -11.34
C THR A 167 36.56 36.81 -9.90
N SER A 168 37.26 35.92 -9.19
CA SER A 168 38.46 36.13 -8.33
C SER A 168 38.33 36.43 -6.82
N ALA A 169 39.04 35.57 -6.08
CA ALA A 169 39.90 35.83 -4.91
C ALA A 169 39.30 36.35 -3.57
N GLY A 170 39.37 35.46 -2.56
CA GLY A 170 40.09 35.70 -1.30
C GLY A 170 39.45 36.56 -0.21
N GLY A 171 39.30 36.00 0.99
CA GLY A 171 39.17 36.80 2.22
C GLY A 171 38.37 36.15 3.36
N LYS A 172 39.09 35.68 4.39
CA LYS A 172 38.54 35.38 5.73
C LYS A 172 37.94 36.64 6.35
N VAL A 173 36.98 36.50 7.27
CA VAL A 173 37.02 37.03 8.67
C VAL A 173 35.64 36.99 9.37
N SER A 174 35.68 36.46 10.60
CA SER A 174 34.94 36.82 11.83
C SER A 174 33.44 37.06 11.83
N GLY A 175 32.77 36.35 12.74
CA GLY A 175 31.37 36.54 13.08
C GLY A 175 31.07 37.75 13.96
N SER A 176 29.78 37.90 14.27
CA SER A 176 29.29 38.58 15.46
C SER A 176 27.82 38.19 15.70
N ARG A 177 27.55 37.65 16.88
CA ARG A 177 26.20 37.55 17.45
C ARG A 177 25.69 38.97 17.73
N ARG A 178 24.43 39.25 17.46
CA ARG A 178 23.66 40.17 18.32
C ARG A 178 22.18 39.81 18.37
N SER A 179 21.73 39.72 19.60
CA SER A 179 20.41 39.42 20.11
C SER A 179 19.49 40.64 20.15
N LEU A 180 18.18 40.36 20.09
CA LEU A 180 17.05 41.02 20.76
C LEU A 180 16.82 42.53 20.53
N LEU A 181 15.59 42.87 20.13
CA LEU A 181 14.71 43.76 20.90
C LEU A 181 13.26 43.67 20.38
N ALA A 182 12.35 43.45 21.32
CA ALA A 182 10.92 43.53 21.15
C ALA A 182 10.46 44.99 21.11
N VAL A 183 9.47 45.30 20.29
CA VAL A 183 8.60 46.48 20.44
C VAL A 183 7.15 46.01 20.31
N THR A 184 6.42 46.30 21.36
CA THR A 184 4.98 46.14 21.57
C THR A 184 4.19 47.23 20.83
N GLY A 185 3.04 46.87 20.27
CA GLY A 185 2.05 47.81 19.73
C GLY A 185 0.76 47.09 19.33
N SER A 186 -0.21 47.09 20.24
CA SER A 186 -1.47 46.35 20.19
C SER A 186 -2.58 47.10 19.44
N SER A 187 -3.46 46.34 18.78
CA SER A 187 -4.95 46.40 18.78
C SER A 187 -5.46 46.03 17.38
N SER A 188 -6.52 45.28 17.13
CA SER A 188 -7.47 44.47 17.91
C SER A 188 -8.50 44.02 16.87
N HIS A 189 -8.71 42.72 16.66
CA HIS A 189 -9.97 42.09 16.19
C HIS A 189 -9.73 40.58 15.96
N HIS A 190 -9.62 39.82 17.05
CA HIS A 190 -9.68 38.36 17.01
C HIS A 190 -10.35 37.86 18.28
N LYS A 191 -11.66 37.60 18.25
CA LYS A 191 -12.31 36.78 19.28
C LYS A 191 -13.40 35.83 18.79
N ASP A 192 -13.61 35.59 17.50
CA ASP A 192 -14.60 34.58 17.05
C ASP A 192 -14.06 33.45 16.16
N ALA A 193 -12.78 33.50 15.74
CA ALA A 193 -12.22 32.53 14.80
C ALA A 193 -11.56 31.29 15.44
N LYS A 194 -11.35 31.28 16.77
CA LYS A 194 -10.64 30.17 17.44
C LYS A 194 -11.55 28.99 17.81
N SER A 195 -12.85 29.20 18.01
CA SER A 195 -13.81 28.13 18.30
C SER A 195 -14.14 27.33 17.02
N SER A 196 -14.41 28.01 15.90
CA SER A 196 -14.81 27.35 14.64
C SER A 196 -13.71 26.50 14.00
N VAL A 197 -12.43 26.93 14.10
CA VAL A 197 -11.28 26.17 13.58
C VAL A 197 -11.01 24.91 14.41
N ALA A 198 -11.20 24.97 15.72
CA ALA A 198 -11.07 23.81 16.60
C ALA A 198 -12.19 22.78 16.33
N THR A 199 -13.43 23.23 16.14
CA THR A 199 -14.57 22.36 15.80
C THR A 199 -14.43 21.74 14.40
N LYS A 200 -13.88 22.47 13.42
CA LYS A 200 -13.56 21.94 12.08
C LYS A 200 -12.44 20.90 12.11
N ASN A 201 -11.44 21.05 12.97
CA ASN A 201 -10.40 20.03 13.12
C ASN A 201 -10.90 18.78 13.84
N GLN A 202 -11.80 18.93 14.82
CA GLN A 202 -12.42 17.80 15.50
C GLN A 202 -13.35 16.99 14.59
N SER A 203 -14.19 17.65 13.79
CA SER A 203 -15.05 16.98 12.79
C SER A 203 -14.22 16.24 11.73
N LYS A 204 -13.14 16.86 11.23
CA LYS A 204 -12.17 16.19 10.33
C LYS A 204 -11.56 14.93 10.92
N MET A 205 -11.22 14.93 12.21
CA MET A 205 -10.68 13.74 12.89
C MET A 205 -11.71 12.61 13.07
N LEU A 206 -13.00 12.96 13.22
CA LEU A 206 -14.07 12.01 13.51
C LEU A 206 -14.69 11.41 12.24
N LEU A 207 -14.88 12.22 11.20
CA LEU A 207 -15.49 11.78 9.93
C LEU A 207 -14.47 11.28 8.89
N ARG A 208 -13.17 11.61 9.05
CA ARG A 208 -12.11 11.28 8.08
C ARG A 208 -12.50 11.69 6.66
N GLU A 209 -12.64 10.72 5.75
CA GLU A 209 -12.93 10.94 4.32
C GLU A 209 -14.33 11.53 4.10
N LEU A 210 -15.31 11.22 4.97
CA LEU A 210 -16.68 11.74 4.86
C LEU A 210 -16.79 13.22 5.27
N CYS A 211 -15.71 13.85 5.74
CA CYS A 211 -15.72 15.29 6.04
C CYS A 211 -15.85 16.12 4.76
N VAL A 212 -15.30 15.64 3.64
CA VAL A 212 -15.38 16.31 2.34
C VAL A 212 -16.84 16.35 1.85
N ASP A 213 -17.55 15.24 2.00
CA ASP A 213 -18.96 15.13 1.62
C ASP A 213 -19.83 16.03 2.48
N LYS A 214 -19.54 16.13 3.79
CA LYS A 214 -20.26 17.05 4.70
C LYS A 214 -20.07 18.51 4.28
N ASP A 215 -18.82 18.93 4.06
CA ASP A 215 -18.51 20.29 3.64
C ASP A 215 -19.21 20.61 2.31
N TYR A 216 -19.21 19.67 1.35
CA TYR A 216 -19.89 19.81 0.08
C TYR A 216 -21.41 19.99 0.23
N LEU A 217 -22.07 19.16 1.05
CA LEU A 217 -23.51 19.27 1.29
C LEU A 217 -23.88 20.57 2.02
N GLU A 218 -23.06 21.01 2.97
CA GLU A 218 -23.28 22.30 3.66
C GLU A 218 -23.19 23.47 2.66
N HIS A 219 -22.17 23.49 1.80
CA HIS A 219 -22.04 24.50 0.75
C HIS A 219 -23.22 24.47 -0.23
N LEU A 220 -23.66 23.27 -0.64
CA LEU A 220 -24.81 23.08 -1.52
C LEU A 220 -26.10 23.68 -0.95
N THR A 221 -26.28 23.65 0.38
CA THR A 221 -27.48 24.22 1.05
C THR A 221 -27.40 25.74 1.28
N ILE A 222 -26.20 26.32 1.23
CA ILE A 222 -25.96 27.75 1.53
C ILE A 222 -25.91 28.57 0.23
N ASP A 223 -25.55 27.96 -0.90
CA ASP A 223 -25.34 28.67 -2.16
C ASP A 223 -26.63 29.30 -2.72
N PRO A 224 -26.75 30.65 -2.75
CA PRO A 224 -28.00 31.34 -3.08
C PRO A 224 -28.43 31.12 -4.54
N ASN A 225 -27.48 30.92 -5.46
CA ASN A 225 -27.75 30.61 -6.86
C ASN A 225 -28.45 29.24 -7.01
N ILE A 226 -28.03 28.25 -6.23
CA ILE A 226 -28.56 26.89 -6.27
C ILE A 226 -29.93 26.86 -5.61
N VAL A 227 -30.08 27.52 -4.46
CA VAL A 227 -31.38 27.67 -3.77
C VAL A 227 -32.40 28.37 -4.67
N SER A 228 -32.01 29.40 -5.42
CA SER A 228 -32.91 30.09 -6.36
C SER A 228 -33.29 29.23 -7.58
N ALA A 229 -32.37 28.40 -8.08
CA ALA A 229 -32.62 27.52 -9.21
C ALA A 229 -33.50 26.29 -8.85
N ILE A 230 -33.48 25.87 -7.58
CA ILE A 230 -34.27 24.73 -7.07
C ILE A 230 -35.67 25.17 -6.63
N GLN A 231 -35.91 26.44 -6.30
CA GLN A 231 -37.26 26.93 -5.98
C GLN A 231 -38.26 26.76 -7.14
N GLU A 232 -37.79 26.61 -8.38
CA GLU A 232 -38.62 26.36 -9.57
C GLU A 232 -38.86 24.86 -9.85
N ASN A 233 -38.07 23.95 -9.29
CA ASN A 233 -38.16 22.50 -9.53
C ASN A 233 -37.94 21.70 -8.23
N ASP A 234 -38.99 20.98 -7.81
CA ASP A 234 -39.03 19.96 -6.74
C ASP A 234 -37.88 19.98 -5.72
N ASN A 235 -38.21 20.47 -4.51
CA ASN A 235 -37.36 20.59 -3.31
C ASN A 235 -36.70 19.28 -2.80
N TYR A 236 -36.81 18.18 -3.56
CA TYR A 236 -36.31 16.84 -3.23
C TYR A 236 -34.78 16.82 -3.04
N ILE A 237 -34.03 17.55 -3.87
CA ILE A 237 -32.56 17.58 -3.78
C ILE A 237 -32.10 18.26 -2.49
N LEU A 238 -32.79 19.33 -2.07
CA LEU A 238 -32.45 20.05 -0.85
C LEU A 238 -32.86 19.24 0.40
N SER A 239 -33.95 18.45 0.34
CA SER A 239 -34.32 17.56 1.44
C SER A 239 -33.32 16.42 1.62
N GLU A 240 -32.90 15.76 0.54
CA GLU A 240 -31.90 14.69 0.60
C GLU A 240 -30.53 15.22 1.08
N ALA A 241 -30.14 16.42 0.66
CA ALA A 241 -28.92 17.06 1.16
C ALA A 241 -28.98 17.33 2.68
N LYS A 242 -30.13 17.80 3.19
CA LYS A 242 -30.34 18.01 4.63
C LYS A 242 -30.33 16.70 5.41
N ASP A 243 -30.94 15.64 4.87
CA ASP A 243 -30.93 14.33 5.50
C ASP A 243 -29.52 13.71 5.54
N GLY A 244 -28.74 13.92 4.48
CA GLY A 244 -27.32 13.57 4.45
C GLY A 244 -26.49 14.31 5.51
N ILE A 245 -26.70 15.61 5.68
CA ILE A 245 -26.04 16.41 6.73
C ILE A 245 -26.44 15.90 8.12
N ASN A 246 -27.72 15.61 8.34
CA ASN A 246 -28.22 15.08 9.62
C ASN A 246 -27.61 13.72 9.97
N PHE A 247 -27.48 12.83 8.97
CA PHE A 247 -26.81 11.54 9.15
C PHE A 247 -25.33 11.71 9.56
N LEU A 248 -24.60 12.61 8.90
CA LEU A 248 -23.19 12.87 9.20
C LEU A 248 -23.01 13.51 10.58
N ASN A 249 -23.92 14.39 10.99
CA ASN A 249 -23.95 14.97 12.33
C ASN A 249 -24.22 13.90 13.42
N GLY A 250 -25.18 13.00 13.20
CA GLY A 250 -25.43 11.90 14.12
C GLY A 250 -24.23 10.97 14.27
N ARG A 251 -23.52 10.71 13.16
CA ARG A 251 -22.27 9.94 13.18
C ARG A 251 -21.17 10.66 13.94
N GLU A 252 -21.00 11.97 13.77
CA GLU A 252 -20.04 12.75 14.57
C GLU A 252 -20.32 12.66 16.06
N GLU A 253 -21.58 12.80 16.48
CA GLU A 253 -21.99 12.71 17.88
C GLU A 253 -21.74 11.32 18.47
N PHE A 254 -22.03 10.26 17.72
CA PHE A 254 -21.73 8.88 18.11
C PHE A 254 -20.24 8.70 18.43
N TRP A 255 -19.35 9.16 17.55
CA TRP A 255 -17.90 9.03 17.77
C TRP A 255 -17.38 9.95 18.89
N LYS A 256 -18.01 11.11 19.13
CA LYS A 256 -17.70 11.96 20.29
C LYS A 256 -18.02 11.24 21.61
N GLN A 257 -19.16 10.54 21.68
CA GLN A 257 -19.57 9.79 22.87
C GLN A 257 -18.65 8.60 23.15
N GLN A 258 -18.24 7.87 22.12
CA GLN A 258 -17.34 6.72 22.27
C GLN A 258 -15.93 7.13 22.77
N LYS A 259 -15.47 8.34 22.43
CA LYS A 259 -14.19 8.90 22.88
C LYS A 259 -14.19 9.39 24.34
N LEU A 260 -15.36 9.56 24.95
CA LEU A 260 -15.51 9.97 26.36
C LEU A 260 -15.51 8.78 27.35
N ILE A 261 -15.50 7.55 26.83
CA ILE A 261 -15.61 6.30 27.62
C ILE A 261 -14.23 5.59 27.76
N VAL A 262 -13.17 6.16 27.20
CA VAL A 262 -11.78 5.66 27.30
C VAL A 262 -10.91 6.69 27.99
#